data_AF-A0A8I1JK56-F1
#
_entry.id   AF-A0A8I1JK56-F1
#
_cell.length_a   1.000
_cell.length_b   1.000
_cell.length_c   1.000
_cell.angle_alpha   90.00
_cell.angle_beta   90.00
_cell.angle_gamma   90.00
#
_symmetry.space_group_name_H-M   'P 1'
#
loop_
_entity.id
_entity.type
_entity.pdbx_description
1 polymer ?
#
loop_
_entity_poly.entity_id
_entity_poly.type
_entity_poly.pdbx_seq_one_letter_code
_entity_poly.pdbx_strand_id
1 'polypeptide(L)'
;PPPTPVSNRAPFDEQSCLLVEALRPEVVSFHFGLPQAELLQRVKASGAKVLSSATTVEEAVWLERHGCDAIIAMGYEAGGHRGMFLSDDITSQIGTFALVPQVADAVGVPVIAAGGISDHRGLLAALALGASAVQIGTAYLFCPEAKVSPAHRQALDSAPASDTALTNLFTGRPARGINNRLMRELGPMSELAPRFPLAGGALMPLRAITDPQGNSDFSNLWSGQALRLGRHMPAGELTREIAGKALAVIGHQAF
;
A
#
# COMPACT_ATOMS: atom_id res chain seq x y z
N PRO A 1 12.72 0.64 33.78
CA PRO A 1 11.45 0.72 33.03
C PRO A 1 11.74 0.35 31.58
N PRO A 2 10.83 -0.34 30.86
CA PRO A 2 10.98 -0.50 29.42
C PRO A 2 11.01 0.89 28.74
N PRO A 3 11.80 1.07 27.66
CA PRO A 3 11.88 2.35 26.97
C PRO A 3 10.52 2.75 26.39
N THR A 4 10.17 4.04 26.46
CA THR A 4 8.97 4.58 25.82
C THR A 4 9.08 4.41 24.30
N PRO A 5 8.13 3.74 23.63
CA PRO A 5 8.17 3.58 22.19
C PRO A 5 8.12 4.94 21.47
N VAL A 6 8.99 5.14 20.49
CA VAL A 6 9.06 6.36 19.65
C VAL A 6 8.75 6.06 18.18
N SER A 7 8.29 7.07 17.44
CA SER A 7 8.01 6.97 16.01
C SER A 7 8.32 8.28 15.30
N ASN A 8 8.88 8.20 14.09
CA ASN A 8 9.10 9.34 13.21
C ASN A 8 7.94 9.58 12.23
N ARG A 9 6.85 8.79 12.30
CA ARG A 9 5.64 9.02 11.50
C ARG A 9 4.81 10.15 12.11
N ALA A 10 4.55 11.18 11.32
CA ALA A 10 3.68 12.30 11.68
C ALA A 10 2.55 12.45 10.65
N PRO A 11 1.37 12.98 11.05
CA PRO A 11 0.37 13.44 10.11
C PRO A 11 0.90 14.50 9.16
N PHE A 12 0.27 14.69 8.00
CA PHE A 12 0.57 15.79 7.09
C PHE A 12 0.28 17.12 7.78
N ASP A 13 1.26 18.01 7.79
CA ASP A 13 1.29 19.24 8.57
C ASP A 13 1.72 20.46 7.73
N GLU A 14 1.89 21.60 8.40
CA GLU A 14 2.29 22.86 7.78
C GLU A 14 3.64 22.76 7.05
N GLN A 15 4.63 22.10 7.65
CA GLN A 15 5.96 21.95 7.06
C GLN A 15 5.92 21.11 5.78
N SER A 16 5.15 20.03 5.81
CA SER A 16 4.92 19.17 4.65
C SER A 16 4.16 19.92 3.54
N CYS A 17 3.19 20.76 3.91
CA CYS A 17 2.43 21.57 2.95
C CYS A 17 3.29 22.63 2.26
N LEU A 18 4.15 23.34 3.00
CA LEU A 18 5.12 24.29 2.43
C LEU A 18 6.04 23.63 1.41
N LEU A 19 6.44 22.38 1.66
CA LEU A 19 7.26 21.61 0.70
C LEU A 19 6.48 21.28 -0.58
N VAL A 20 5.21 20.90 -0.47
CA VAL A 20 4.34 20.68 -1.64
C VAL A 20 4.17 21.96 -2.45
N GLU A 21 3.95 23.10 -1.79
CA GLU A 21 3.82 24.41 -2.45
C GLU A 21 5.10 24.80 -3.18
N ALA A 22 6.26 24.53 -2.60
CA ALA A 22 7.56 24.82 -3.20
C ALA A 22 7.89 23.89 -4.38
N LEU A 23 7.62 22.58 -4.26
CA LEU A 23 7.97 21.59 -5.28
C LEU A 23 6.93 21.46 -6.39
N ARG A 24 5.67 21.82 -6.13
CA ARG A 24 4.53 21.74 -7.05
C ARG A 24 4.45 20.40 -7.81
N PRO A 25 4.37 19.25 -7.10
CA PRO A 25 4.27 17.96 -7.74
C PRO A 25 3.00 17.82 -8.58
N GLU A 26 3.05 17.02 -9.65
CA GLU A 26 1.88 16.75 -10.49
C GLU A 26 0.76 16.03 -9.71
N VAL A 27 1.15 15.19 -8.75
CA VAL A 27 0.26 14.35 -7.96
C VAL A 27 0.70 14.34 -6.50
N VAL A 28 -0.25 14.47 -5.58
CA VAL A 28 -0.07 14.20 -4.14
C VAL A 28 -1.07 13.12 -3.73
N SER A 29 -0.57 11.97 -3.30
CA SER A 29 -1.41 10.89 -2.77
C SER A 29 -1.37 10.85 -1.25
N PHE A 30 -2.54 10.76 -0.63
CA PHE A 30 -2.69 10.50 0.79
C PHE A 30 -3.03 9.04 1.07
N HIS A 31 -2.71 8.62 2.28
CA HIS A 31 -3.08 7.31 2.81
C HIS A 31 -3.69 7.54 4.20
N PHE A 32 -4.70 6.74 4.56
CA PHE A 32 -5.53 6.94 5.76
C PHE A 32 -6.45 8.17 5.69
N GLY A 33 -7.04 8.43 4.53
CA GLY A 33 -7.99 9.53 4.33
C GLY A 33 -7.33 10.77 3.71
N LEU A 34 -7.72 11.96 4.19
CA LEU A 34 -7.26 13.26 3.71
C LEU A 34 -6.74 14.12 4.89
N PRO A 35 -5.86 15.10 4.64
CA PRO A 35 -5.45 16.05 5.67
C PRO A 35 -6.60 17.00 6.03
N GLN A 36 -6.35 17.91 6.98
CA GLN A 36 -7.27 19.01 7.29
C GLN A 36 -7.62 19.81 6.03
N ALA A 37 -8.85 20.31 5.97
CA ALA A 37 -9.41 20.94 4.78
C ALA A 37 -8.57 22.12 4.27
N GLU A 38 -8.02 22.93 5.17
CA GLU A 38 -7.17 24.08 4.85
C GLU A 38 -5.85 23.66 4.19
N LEU A 39 -5.24 22.57 4.69
CA LEU A 39 -4.03 22.00 4.09
C LEU A 39 -4.33 21.37 2.73
N LEU A 40 -5.46 20.67 2.61
CA LEU A 40 -5.88 20.09 1.34
C LEU A 40 -6.11 21.16 0.27
N GLN A 41 -6.75 22.29 0.62
CA GLN A 41 -6.97 23.40 -0.30
C GLN A 41 -5.64 23.97 -0.83
N ARG A 42 -4.63 24.10 0.04
CA ARG A 42 -3.29 24.56 -0.35
C ARG A 42 -2.57 23.57 -1.26
N VAL A 43 -2.66 22.27 -0.96
CA VAL A 43 -2.15 21.22 -1.86
C VAL A 43 -2.78 21.35 -3.24
N LYS A 44 -4.11 21.51 -3.33
CA LYS A 44 -4.80 21.71 -4.61
C LYS A 44 -4.40 23.02 -5.30
N ALA A 45 -4.18 24.10 -4.55
CA ALA A 45 -3.73 25.39 -5.09
C ALA A 45 -2.32 25.33 -5.72
N SER A 46 -1.51 24.34 -5.33
CA SER A 46 -0.22 24.07 -6.01
C SER A 46 -0.37 23.52 -7.43
N GLY A 47 -1.58 23.09 -7.81
CA GLY A 47 -1.90 22.48 -9.11
C GLY A 47 -1.83 20.94 -9.09
N ALA A 48 -1.45 20.34 -7.96
CA ALA A 48 -1.39 18.89 -7.82
C ALA A 48 -2.77 18.23 -7.93
N LYS A 49 -2.82 17.05 -8.57
CA LYS A 49 -3.95 16.14 -8.46
C LYS A 49 -3.87 15.39 -7.13
N VAL A 50 -4.99 15.33 -6.42
CA VAL A 50 -5.07 14.66 -5.12
C VAL A 50 -5.62 13.26 -5.30
N LEU A 51 -4.88 12.27 -4.82
CA LEU A 51 -5.31 10.87 -4.76
C LEU A 51 -5.43 10.44 -3.30
N SER A 52 -6.31 9.50 -2.99
CA SER A 52 -6.26 8.81 -1.70
C SER A 52 -6.80 7.39 -1.79
N SER A 53 -6.42 6.56 -0.83
CA SER A 53 -6.79 5.14 -0.77
C SER A 53 -8.14 4.93 -0.08
N ALA A 54 -9.03 4.16 -0.71
CA ALA A 54 -10.24 3.62 -0.13
C ALA A 54 -10.19 2.10 -0.07
N THR A 55 -10.70 1.53 1.01
CA THR A 55 -10.80 0.07 1.24
C THR A 55 -12.24 -0.44 1.21
N THR A 56 -13.21 0.49 1.21
CA THR A 56 -14.65 0.26 1.09
C THR A 56 -15.27 1.27 0.11
N VAL A 57 -16.52 1.03 -0.29
CA VAL A 57 -17.27 1.95 -1.16
C VAL A 57 -17.58 3.26 -0.43
N GLU A 58 -17.91 3.18 0.86
CA GLU A 58 -18.21 4.34 1.70
C GLU A 58 -17.00 5.27 1.81
N GLU A 59 -15.80 4.71 1.95
CA GLU A 59 -14.55 5.48 1.94
C GLU A 59 -14.32 6.16 0.59
N ALA A 60 -14.58 5.48 -0.52
CA ALA A 60 -14.42 6.06 -1.85
C ALA A 60 -15.37 7.25 -2.09
N VAL A 61 -16.66 7.08 -1.76
CA VAL A 61 -17.67 8.14 -1.85
C VAL A 61 -17.32 9.31 -0.93
N TRP A 62 -16.80 9.02 0.27
CA TRP A 62 -16.31 10.07 1.17
C TRP A 62 -15.16 10.85 0.53
N LEU A 63 -14.14 10.17 0.00
CA LEU A 63 -12.98 10.81 -0.61
C LEU A 63 -13.35 11.70 -1.81
N GLU A 64 -14.25 11.24 -2.67
CA GLU A 64 -14.75 12.03 -3.81
C GLU A 64 -15.44 13.31 -3.32
N ARG A 65 -16.36 13.19 -2.34
CA ARG A 65 -17.07 14.35 -1.77
C ARG A 65 -16.14 15.36 -1.10
N HIS A 66 -14.97 14.92 -0.64
CA HIS A 66 -13.96 15.76 -0.01
C HIS A 66 -12.84 16.19 -0.98
N GLY A 67 -13.04 15.98 -2.29
CA GLY A 67 -12.24 16.63 -3.32
C GLY A 67 -11.01 15.85 -3.79
N CYS A 68 -10.97 14.53 -3.62
CA CYS A 68 -10.02 13.69 -4.37
C CYS A 68 -10.30 13.77 -5.88
N ASP A 69 -9.25 13.83 -6.68
CA ASP A 69 -9.29 13.82 -8.14
C ASP A 69 -9.33 12.39 -8.72
N ALA A 70 -8.89 11.38 -7.95
CA ALA A 70 -9.06 9.96 -8.26
C ALA A 70 -8.92 9.09 -6.99
N ILE A 71 -9.53 7.92 -7.01
CA ILE A 71 -9.59 6.99 -5.87
C ILE A 71 -8.67 5.80 -6.10
N ILE A 72 -7.80 5.50 -5.14
CA ILE A 72 -7.04 4.26 -5.12
C ILE A 72 -7.90 3.19 -4.42
N ALA A 73 -8.58 2.35 -5.20
CA ALA A 73 -9.35 1.22 -4.69
C ALA A 73 -8.39 0.10 -4.24
N MET A 74 -8.11 0.07 -2.94
CA MET A 74 -7.09 -0.78 -2.34
C MET A 74 -7.70 -2.07 -1.79
N GLY A 75 -7.65 -3.15 -2.57
CA GLY A 75 -8.15 -4.46 -2.16
C GLY A 75 -7.36 -5.09 -1.01
N TYR A 76 -7.98 -6.04 -0.32
CA TYR A 76 -7.44 -6.78 0.82
C TYR A 76 -6.09 -7.49 0.54
N GLU A 77 -5.81 -7.80 -0.72
CA GLU A 77 -4.62 -8.46 -1.23
C GLU A 77 -3.37 -7.57 -1.17
N ALA A 78 -3.53 -6.25 -1.03
CA ALA A 78 -2.42 -5.29 -1.08
C ALA A 78 -1.43 -5.47 0.08
N GLY A 79 -0.14 -5.27 -0.23
CA GLY A 79 0.95 -5.25 0.74
C GLY A 79 1.01 -3.94 1.52
N GLY A 80 1.62 -3.97 2.71
CA GLY A 80 1.75 -2.79 3.56
C GLY A 80 0.45 -2.39 4.25
N HIS A 81 0.39 -1.15 4.75
CA HIS A 81 -0.73 -0.66 5.55
C HIS A 81 -2.06 -0.71 4.82
N ARG A 82 -3.11 -1.07 5.55
CA ARG A 82 -4.49 -0.92 5.09
C ARG A 82 -4.90 0.54 5.18
N GLY A 83 -5.31 1.12 4.06
CA GLY A 83 -5.64 2.54 3.93
C GLY A 83 -6.92 3.00 4.63
N MET A 84 -7.59 2.12 5.39
CA MET A 84 -8.88 2.37 6.02
C MET A 84 -8.84 3.56 7.00
N PHE A 85 -9.93 4.31 7.05
CA PHE A 85 -10.03 5.53 7.84
C PHE A 85 -11.45 5.86 8.36
N LEU A 86 -12.51 5.24 7.83
CA LEU A 86 -13.87 5.41 8.39
C LEU A 86 -14.22 4.37 9.45
N SER A 87 -13.61 3.19 9.38
CA SER A 87 -13.79 2.10 10.34
C SER A 87 -12.45 1.41 10.62
N ASP A 88 -12.29 0.90 11.84
CA ASP A 88 -11.17 0.05 12.23
C ASP A 88 -11.51 -1.46 12.10
N ASP A 89 -12.73 -1.80 11.67
CA ASP A 89 -13.14 -3.20 11.46
C ASP A 89 -12.50 -3.79 10.20
N ILE A 90 -11.48 -4.62 10.40
CA ILE A 90 -10.73 -5.29 9.34
C ILE A 90 -11.61 -6.25 8.53
N THR A 91 -12.68 -6.79 9.11
CA THR A 91 -13.56 -7.75 8.43
C THR A 91 -14.42 -7.11 7.34
N SER A 92 -14.59 -5.78 7.39
CA SER A 92 -15.30 -5.00 6.37
C SER A 92 -14.52 -4.80 5.06
N GLN A 93 -13.25 -5.21 5.01
CA GLN A 93 -12.39 -4.94 3.87
C GLN A 93 -12.63 -5.90 2.70
N ILE A 94 -12.71 -5.34 1.50
CA ILE A 94 -13.12 -6.06 0.28
C ILE A 94 -11.88 -6.43 -0.56
N GLY A 95 -11.90 -7.62 -1.18
CA GLY A 95 -10.86 -8.03 -2.14
C GLY A 95 -10.92 -7.23 -3.44
N THR A 96 -9.78 -7.03 -4.13
CA THR A 96 -9.63 -6.20 -5.33
C THR A 96 -10.69 -6.50 -6.39
N PHE A 97 -10.93 -7.78 -6.66
CA PHE A 97 -11.87 -8.22 -7.70
C PHE A 97 -13.30 -7.73 -7.46
N ALA A 98 -13.72 -7.63 -6.20
CA ALA A 98 -15.04 -7.14 -5.82
C ALA A 98 -15.04 -5.63 -5.54
N LEU A 99 -13.97 -5.08 -4.97
CA LEU A 99 -13.90 -3.67 -4.58
C LEU A 99 -13.87 -2.75 -5.79
N VAL A 100 -13.03 -3.05 -6.79
CA VAL A 100 -12.82 -2.17 -7.96
C VAL A 100 -14.12 -1.83 -8.70
N PRO A 101 -14.94 -2.80 -9.14
CA PRO A 101 -16.17 -2.47 -9.86
C PRO A 101 -17.19 -1.74 -8.99
N GLN A 102 -17.31 -2.12 -7.71
CA GLN A 102 -18.22 -1.44 -6.78
C GLN A 102 -17.84 0.03 -6.56
N VAL A 103 -16.54 0.34 -6.46
CA VAL A 103 -16.07 1.71 -6.35
C VAL A 103 -16.28 2.46 -7.67
N ALA A 104 -15.94 1.84 -8.81
CA ALA A 104 -16.12 2.44 -10.14
C ALA A 104 -17.58 2.81 -10.43
N ASP A 105 -18.54 2.00 -10.00
CA ASP A 105 -19.97 2.29 -10.16
C ASP A 105 -20.47 3.38 -9.17
N ALA A 106 -19.78 3.58 -8.05
CA ALA A 106 -20.23 4.45 -6.97
C ALA A 106 -19.68 5.88 -7.02
N VAL A 107 -18.59 6.13 -7.75
CA VAL A 107 -17.94 7.44 -7.86
C VAL A 107 -17.85 7.90 -9.33
N GLY A 108 -17.81 9.20 -9.55
CA GLY A 108 -17.62 9.81 -10.88
C GLY A 108 -16.16 10.09 -11.23
N VAL A 109 -15.24 10.08 -10.26
CA VAL A 109 -13.79 10.26 -10.50
C VAL A 109 -13.09 8.96 -10.93
N PRO A 110 -11.94 9.03 -11.62
CA PRO A 110 -11.18 7.84 -12.03
C PRO A 110 -10.79 6.94 -10.85
N VAL A 111 -10.81 5.63 -11.08
CA VAL A 111 -10.44 4.60 -10.09
C VAL A 111 -9.11 3.96 -10.46
N ILE A 112 -8.21 3.85 -9.49
CA ILE A 112 -6.91 3.21 -9.59
C ILE A 112 -6.96 1.92 -8.77
N ALA A 113 -6.91 0.75 -9.44
CA ALA A 113 -6.92 -0.53 -8.72
C ALA A 113 -5.57 -0.81 -8.05
N ALA A 114 -5.59 -1.22 -6.78
CA ALA A 114 -4.39 -1.58 -6.02
C ALA A 114 -4.60 -2.85 -5.22
N GLY A 115 -3.60 -3.73 -5.21
CA GLY A 115 -3.61 -5.00 -4.46
C GLY A 115 -3.78 -6.21 -5.36
N GLY A 116 -2.87 -7.20 -5.23
CA GLY A 116 -2.90 -8.43 -6.02
C GLY A 116 -2.40 -8.28 -7.47
N ILE A 117 -2.11 -7.07 -7.94
CA ILE A 117 -1.65 -6.81 -9.31
C ILE A 117 -0.13 -6.87 -9.38
N SER A 118 0.42 -7.70 -10.26
CA SER A 118 1.89 -7.87 -10.42
C SER A 118 2.35 -8.05 -11.86
N ASP A 119 1.42 -8.27 -12.80
CA ASP A 119 1.73 -8.38 -14.23
C ASP A 119 0.56 -7.88 -15.09
N HIS A 120 0.74 -7.99 -16.42
CA HIS A 120 -0.24 -7.58 -17.43
C HIS A 120 -1.63 -8.22 -17.26
N ARG A 121 -1.75 -9.45 -16.70
CA ARG A 121 -3.05 -10.11 -16.50
C ARG A 121 -3.87 -9.38 -15.45
N GLY A 122 -3.21 -9.01 -14.34
CA GLY A 122 -3.84 -8.21 -13.29
C GLY A 122 -4.20 -6.81 -13.77
N LEU A 123 -3.35 -6.19 -14.60
CA LEU A 123 -3.65 -4.91 -15.24
C LEU A 123 -4.91 -5.00 -16.12
N LEU A 124 -4.96 -5.95 -17.05
CA LEU A 124 -6.09 -6.13 -17.95
C LEU A 124 -7.38 -6.45 -17.19
N ALA A 125 -7.32 -7.30 -16.16
CA ALA A 125 -8.47 -7.59 -15.32
C ALA A 125 -8.98 -6.34 -14.59
N ALA A 126 -8.09 -5.52 -14.03
CA ALA A 126 -8.48 -4.28 -13.36
C ALA A 126 -9.15 -3.28 -14.33
N LEU A 127 -8.62 -3.14 -15.54
CA LEU A 127 -9.24 -2.29 -16.58
C LEU A 127 -10.63 -2.82 -16.97
N ALA A 128 -10.78 -4.14 -17.13
CA ALA A 128 -12.06 -4.76 -17.43
C ALA A 128 -13.09 -4.59 -16.28
N LEU A 129 -12.63 -4.44 -15.04
CA LEU A 129 -13.46 -4.16 -13.87
C LEU A 129 -13.80 -2.66 -13.71
N GLY A 130 -13.39 -1.79 -14.63
CA GLY A 130 -13.72 -0.36 -14.61
C GLY A 130 -12.64 0.54 -14.02
N ALA A 131 -11.46 0.02 -13.65
CA ALA A 131 -10.35 0.86 -13.25
C ALA A 131 -9.79 1.66 -14.46
N SER A 132 -9.38 2.90 -14.22
CA SER A 132 -8.69 3.74 -15.20
C SER A 132 -7.16 3.50 -15.21
N ALA A 133 -6.62 3.00 -14.10
CA ALA A 133 -5.21 2.66 -13.95
C ALA A 133 -5.00 1.61 -12.86
N VAL A 134 -3.74 1.19 -12.66
CA VAL A 134 -3.34 0.30 -11.56
C VAL A 134 -2.18 0.87 -10.79
N GLN A 135 -2.14 0.62 -9.48
CA GLN A 135 -1.02 0.91 -8.61
C GLN A 135 -0.37 -0.40 -8.16
N ILE A 136 0.88 -0.62 -8.57
CA ILE A 136 1.63 -1.85 -8.33
C ILE A 136 2.72 -1.60 -7.30
N GLY A 137 2.67 -2.34 -6.18
CA GLY A 137 3.67 -2.26 -5.10
C GLY A 137 4.64 -3.44 -5.11
N THR A 138 4.18 -4.59 -4.63
CA THR A 138 5.02 -5.78 -4.38
C THR A 138 5.88 -6.23 -5.56
N ALA A 139 5.39 -6.15 -6.80
CA ALA A 139 6.19 -6.54 -7.97
C ALA A 139 7.49 -5.72 -8.08
N TYR A 140 7.44 -4.41 -7.77
CA TYR A 140 8.62 -3.55 -7.82
C TYR A 140 9.61 -3.81 -6.68
N LEU A 141 9.24 -4.53 -5.62
CA LEU A 141 10.17 -4.89 -4.54
C LEU A 141 11.25 -5.89 -5.00
N PHE A 142 11.03 -6.58 -6.12
CA PHE A 142 12.00 -7.50 -6.72
C PHE A 142 13.01 -6.77 -7.63
N CYS A 143 12.74 -5.53 -8.02
CA CYS A 143 13.64 -4.75 -8.87
C CYS A 143 14.92 -4.33 -8.12
N PRO A 144 16.07 -4.21 -8.81
CA PRO A 144 17.33 -3.79 -8.18
C PRO A 144 17.31 -2.35 -7.64
N GLU A 145 16.42 -1.49 -8.15
CA GLU A 145 16.24 -0.12 -7.67
C GLU A 145 15.54 -0.04 -6.30
N ALA A 146 14.87 -1.12 -5.88
CA ALA A 146 14.18 -1.17 -4.60
C ALA A 146 15.16 -1.32 -3.44
N LYS A 147 15.18 -0.33 -2.54
CA LYS A 147 16.03 -0.28 -1.33
C LYS A 147 15.49 -1.15 -0.19
N VAL A 148 15.10 -2.39 -0.49
CA VAL A 148 14.69 -3.37 0.52
C VAL A 148 15.93 -3.94 1.23
N SER A 149 15.81 -4.28 2.51
CA SER A 149 16.93 -4.90 3.24
C SER A 149 17.27 -6.29 2.66
N PRO A 150 18.50 -6.79 2.83
CA PRO A 150 18.85 -8.15 2.40
C PRO A 150 17.92 -9.22 2.98
N ALA A 151 17.54 -9.10 4.26
CA ALA A 151 16.62 -10.01 4.91
C ALA A 151 15.20 -9.96 4.30
N HIS A 152 14.73 -8.76 3.89
CA HIS A 152 13.45 -8.64 3.19
C HIS A 152 13.51 -9.21 1.77
N ARG A 153 14.63 -9.03 1.06
CA ARG A 153 14.83 -9.66 -0.25
C ARG A 153 14.82 -11.18 -0.15
N GLN A 154 15.54 -11.75 0.81
CA GLN A 154 15.52 -13.19 1.07
C GLN A 154 14.09 -13.69 1.38
N ALA A 155 13.32 -12.94 2.18
CA ALA A 155 11.93 -13.29 2.46
C ALA A 155 11.05 -13.26 1.21
N LEU A 156 11.17 -12.23 0.36
CA LEU A 156 10.45 -12.14 -0.92
C LEU A 156 10.78 -13.32 -1.85
N ASP A 157 12.04 -13.76 -1.86
CA ASP A 157 12.51 -14.85 -2.71
C ASP A 157 12.09 -16.24 -2.23
N SER A 158 11.91 -16.43 -0.93
CA SER A 158 11.70 -17.75 -0.31
C SER A 158 10.31 -18.00 0.25
N ALA A 159 9.53 -16.95 0.56
CA ALA A 159 8.23 -17.10 1.19
C ALA A 159 7.24 -17.87 0.28
N PRO A 160 6.44 -18.80 0.84
CA PRO A 160 5.32 -19.41 0.14
C PRO A 160 4.27 -18.37 -0.30
N ALA A 161 3.54 -18.66 -1.38
CA ALA A 161 2.52 -17.75 -1.92
C ALA A 161 1.43 -17.37 -0.89
N SER A 162 1.10 -18.27 0.02
CA SER A 162 0.08 -18.08 1.05
C SER A 162 0.62 -17.45 2.34
N ASP A 163 1.92 -17.20 2.48
CA ASP A 163 2.55 -16.86 3.76
C ASP A 163 2.55 -15.35 4.06
N THR A 164 1.42 -14.68 3.81
CA THR A 164 1.22 -13.28 4.21
C THR A 164 -0.03 -13.12 5.06
N ALA A 165 0.02 -12.22 6.04
CA ALA A 165 -1.12 -11.89 6.89
C ALA A 165 -1.16 -10.40 7.22
N LEU A 166 -2.33 -9.90 7.61
CA LEU A 166 -2.46 -8.58 8.22
C LEU A 166 -1.97 -8.62 9.65
N THR A 167 -1.13 -7.64 10.00
CA THR A 167 -0.58 -7.50 11.34
C THR A 167 -0.55 -6.06 11.81
N ASN A 168 -0.76 -5.85 13.10
CA ASN A 168 -0.56 -4.56 13.76
C ASN A 168 0.74 -4.47 14.56
N LEU A 169 1.53 -5.56 14.67
CA LEU A 169 2.66 -5.65 15.59
C LEU A 169 3.80 -4.67 15.29
N PHE A 170 4.00 -4.33 14.01
CA PHE A 170 5.15 -3.50 13.60
C PHE A 170 4.90 -2.00 13.67
N THR A 171 3.63 -1.58 13.67
CA THR A 171 3.30 -0.15 13.62
C THR A 171 2.10 0.25 14.45
N GLY A 172 1.30 -0.68 14.96
CA GLY A 172 0.06 -0.40 15.70
C GLY A 172 -1.18 -0.25 14.81
N ARG A 173 -1.08 -0.57 13.52
CA ARG A 173 -2.16 -0.53 12.54
C ARG A 173 -2.06 -1.71 11.57
N PRO A 174 -3.18 -2.25 11.06
CA PRO A 174 -3.16 -3.38 10.15
C PRO A 174 -2.33 -3.11 8.90
N ALA A 175 -1.37 -3.98 8.63
CA ALA A 175 -0.53 -3.95 7.44
C ALA A 175 -0.20 -5.38 6.99
N ARG A 176 -0.21 -5.65 5.69
CA ARG A 176 0.09 -6.98 5.15
C ARG A 176 1.59 -7.17 4.96
N GLY A 177 2.12 -8.23 5.56
CA GLY A 177 3.50 -8.66 5.36
C GLY A 177 3.64 -10.17 5.33
N ILE A 178 4.81 -10.63 4.90
CA ILE A 178 5.25 -12.02 5.00
C ILE A 178 5.32 -12.38 6.48
N ASN A 179 4.76 -13.52 6.86
CA ASN A 179 4.80 -13.97 8.25
C ASN A 179 6.24 -14.22 8.71
N ASN A 180 6.60 -13.63 9.84
CA ASN A 180 7.84 -13.93 10.55
C ASN A 180 7.56 -14.50 11.94
N ARG A 181 8.62 -14.76 12.71
CA ARG A 181 8.52 -15.31 14.05
C ARG A 181 7.59 -14.48 14.96
N LEU A 182 7.76 -13.16 15.00
CA LEU A 182 6.93 -12.29 15.84
C LEU A 182 5.43 -12.44 15.54
N MET A 183 5.06 -12.47 14.26
CA MET A 183 3.67 -12.67 13.84
C MET A 183 3.12 -14.06 14.20
N ARG A 184 3.96 -15.11 14.12
CA ARG A 184 3.57 -16.48 14.45
C ARG A 184 3.42 -16.69 15.96
N GLU A 185 4.26 -16.04 16.77
CA GLU A 185 4.28 -16.22 18.23
C GLU A 185 3.25 -15.36 18.96
N LEU A 186 3.03 -14.11 18.52
CA LEU A 186 2.10 -13.19 19.18
C LEU A 186 0.72 -13.09 18.51
N GLY A 187 0.52 -13.85 17.44
CA GLY A 187 -0.63 -13.74 16.54
C GLY A 187 -0.47 -12.54 15.61
N PRO A 188 -0.82 -12.65 14.32
CA PRO A 188 -0.52 -11.56 13.40
C PRO A 188 -1.25 -10.28 13.83
N MET A 189 -2.46 -10.39 14.40
CA MET A 189 -3.13 -9.30 15.12
C MET A 189 -3.04 -9.52 16.64
N SER A 190 -2.63 -8.49 17.39
CA SER A 190 -2.45 -8.58 18.84
C SER A 190 -2.85 -7.29 19.56
N GLU A 191 -3.56 -7.42 20.68
CA GLU A 191 -3.88 -6.29 21.58
C GLU A 191 -2.63 -5.75 22.31
N LEU A 192 -1.54 -6.53 22.34
CA LEU A 192 -0.28 -6.11 22.95
C LEU A 192 0.45 -5.05 22.14
N ALA A 193 0.12 -4.88 20.86
CA ALA A 193 0.77 -3.91 19.99
C ALA A 193 0.39 -2.48 20.43
N PRO A 194 1.36 -1.60 20.73
CA PRO A 194 1.07 -0.18 20.95
C PRO A 194 0.33 0.43 19.77
N ARG A 195 -0.60 1.35 20.03
CA ARG A 195 -1.38 2.00 18.97
C ARG A 195 -0.48 2.72 17.96
N PHE A 196 -0.96 2.83 16.73
CA PHE A 196 -0.22 3.53 15.68
C PHE A 196 0.08 4.98 16.06
N PRO A 197 1.32 5.47 15.80
CA PRO A 197 2.40 4.81 15.07
C PRO A 197 3.49 4.15 15.93
N LEU A 198 3.22 3.85 17.20
CA LEU A 198 4.25 3.61 18.22
C LEU A 198 4.83 2.19 18.27
N ALA A 199 4.15 1.16 17.75
CA ALA A 199 4.58 -0.23 17.93
C ALA A 199 6.00 -0.52 17.38
N GLY A 200 6.41 0.20 16.32
CA GLY A 200 7.74 0.05 15.75
C GLY A 200 8.86 0.43 16.73
N GLY A 201 8.61 1.40 17.61
CA GLY A 201 9.54 1.81 18.66
C GLY A 201 9.79 0.71 19.70
N ALA A 202 8.75 -0.08 20.01
CA ALA A 202 8.87 -1.19 20.96
C ALA A 202 9.76 -2.33 20.42
N LEU A 203 9.88 -2.47 19.10
CA LEU A 203 10.69 -3.51 18.45
C LEU A 203 12.14 -3.07 18.20
N MET A 204 12.49 -1.79 18.38
CA MET A 204 13.83 -1.28 18.07
C MET A 204 14.97 -2.03 18.79
N PRO A 205 14.88 -2.35 20.10
CA PRO A 205 15.96 -3.08 20.77
C PRO A 205 16.18 -4.50 20.21
N LEU A 206 15.10 -5.19 19.82
CA LEU A 206 15.18 -6.52 19.22
C LEU A 206 15.80 -6.44 17.82
N ARG A 207 15.34 -5.48 17.00
CA ARG A 207 15.86 -5.26 15.65
C ARG A 207 17.32 -4.85 15.64
N ALA A 208 17.78 -4.07 16.63
CA ALA A 208 19.18 -3.71 16.75
C ALA A 208 20.10 -4.94 16.92
N ILE A 209 19.58 -6.05 17.44
CA ILE A 209 20.29 -7.32 17.60
C ILE A 209 20.15 -8.19 16.34
N THR A 210 18.94 -8.27 15.75
CA THR A 210 18.64 -9.20 14.65
C THR A 210 19.02 -8.68 13.28
N ASP A 211 18.79 -7.38 13.00
CA ASP A 211 18.99 -6.79 11.67
C ASP A 211 20.47 -6.95 11.19
N PRO A 212 21.52 -6.74 12.03
CA PRO A 212 22.91 -6.95 11.61
C PRO A 212 23.26 -8.40 11.25
N GLN A 213 22.48 -9.37 11.75
CA GLN A 213 22.67 -10.80 11.49
C GLN A 213 21.87 -11.29 10.27
N GLY A 214 21.15 -10.38 9.59
CA GLY A 214 20.23 -10.73 8.51
C GLY A 214 18.97 -11.46 8.99
N ASN A 215 18.69 -11.47 10.29
CA ASN A 215 17.49 -12.10 10.85
C ASN A 215 16.29 -11.14 10.77
N SER A 216 15.22 -11.58 10.11
CA SER A 216 13.99 -10.81 9.88
C SER A 216 12.84 -11.07 10.87
N ASP A 217 13.10 -11.80 11.95
CA ASP A 217 12.11 -12.24 12.96
C ASP A 217 11.27 -11.10 13.56
N PHE A 218 11.81 -9.88 13.60
CA PHE A 218 11.17 -8.68 14.14
C PHE A 218 11.09 -7.53 13.13
N SER A 219 11.37 -7.80 11.85
CA SER A 219 11.32 -6.80 10.77
C SER A 219 9.96 -6.82 10.08
N ASN A 220 9.51 -5.67 9.58
CA ASN A 220 8.29 -5.58 8.78
C ASN A 220 8.55 -5.96 7.32
N LEU A 221 8.10 -7.15 6.91
CA LEU A 221 8.33 -7.72 5.58
C LEU A 221 7.13 -7.47 4.64
N TRP A 222 6.85 -6.20 4.34
CA TRP A 222 5.65 -5.81 3.59
C TRP A 222 5.59 -6.41 2.20
N SER A 223 4.51 -7.14 1.94
CA SER A 223 4.26 -7.81 0.68
C SER A 223 2.78 -8.13 0.51
N GLY A 224 2.27 -8.04 -0.71
CA GLY A 224 0.91 -8.42 -1.07
C GLY A 224 0.80 -9.91 -1.35
N GLN A 225 -0.43 -10.38 -1.58
CA GLN A 225 -0.69 -11.82 -1.81
C GLN A 225 -0.18 -12.34 -3.16
N ALA A 226 0.16 -11.45 -4.09
CA ALA A 226 0.71 -11.80 -5.40
C ALA A 226 2.26 -11.94 -5.42
N LEU A 227 2.91 -12.04 -4.26
CA LEU A 227 4.38 -11.97 -4.15
C LEU A 227 5.14 -12.97 -5.05
N ARG A 228 4.57 -14.15 -5.30
CA ARG A 228 5.20 -15.17 -6.16
C ARG A 228 5.13 -14.87 -7.67
N LEU A 229 4.40 -13.83 -8.07
CA LEU A 229 4.43 -13.30 -9.43
C LEU A 229 5.57 -12.29 -9.64
N GLY A 230 6.29 -11.92 -8.58
CA GLY A 230 7.44 -11.02 -8.64
C GLY A 230 8.57 -11.55 -9.53
N ARG A 231 9.29 -10.62 -10.19
CA ARG A 231 10.38 -10.94 -11.12
C ARG A 231 11.58 -10.04 -10.85
N HIS A 232 12.76 -10.64 -10.82
CA HIS A 232 14.02 -9.91 -10.74
C HIS A 232 14.36 -9.31 -12.11
N MET A 233 14.08 -8.03 -12.27
CA MET A 233 14.43 -7.25 -13.45
C MET A 233 14.44 -5.75 -13.12
N PRO A 234 15.12 -4.89 -13.92
CA PRO A 234 15.08 -3.44 -13.72
C PRO A 234 13.65 -2.89 -13.73
N ALA A 235 13.36 -1.92 -12.86
CA ALA A 235 12.02 -1.36 -12.71
C ALA A 235 11.48 -0.76 -14.01
N GLY A 236 12.34 -0.08 -14.78
CA GLY A 236 11.95 0.47 -16.09
C GLY A 236 11.56 -0.61 -17.10
N GLU A 237 12.23 -1.76 -17.07
CA GLU A 237 11.89 -2.90 -17.93
C GLU A 237 10.60 -3.57 -17.48
N LEU A 238 10.39 -3.75 -16.16
CA LEU A 238 9.16 -4.30 -15.62
C LEU A 238 7.94 -3.49 -16.07
N THR A 239 8.02 -2.15 -15.96
CA THR A 239 6.95 -1.24 -16.41
C THR A 239 6.62 -1.43 -17.88
N ARG A 240 7.64 -1.42 -18.75
CA ARG A 240 7.46 -1.58 -20.20
C ARG A 240 6.93 -2.96 -20.56
N GLU A 241 7.36 -4.01 -19.84
CA GLU A 241 6.91 -5.37 -20.10
C GLU A 241 5.44 -5.54 -19.75
N ILE A 242 5.00 -5.04 -18.59
CA ILE A 242 3.59 -5.08 -18.17
C ILE A 242 2.72 -4.34 -19.19
N ALA A 243 3.11 -3.11 -19.56
CA ALA A 243 2.38 -2.30 -20.51
C ALA A 243 2.36 -2.93 -21.91
N GLY A 244 3.53 -3.37 -22.41
CA GLY A 244 3.66 -3.97 -23.74
C GLY A 244 2.86 -5.26 -23.89
N LYS A 245 2.87 -6.14 -22.88
CA LYS A 245 2.05 -7.36 -22.88
C LYS A 245 0.55 -7.06 -22.79
N ALA A 246 0.15 -6.07 -22.00
CA ALA A 246 -1.25 -5.65 -21.95
C ALA A 246 -1.73 -5.08 -23.30
N LEU A 247 -0.94 -4.19 -23.91
CA LEU A 247 -1.23 -3.63 -25.22
C LEU A 247 -1.29 -4.69 -26.32
N ALA A 248 -0.44 -5.72 -26.27
CA ALA A 248 -0.51 -6.82 -27.23
C ALA A 248 -1.86 -7.56 -27.13
N VAL A 249 -2.36 -7.81 -25.92
CA VAL A 249 -3.68 -8.46 -25.75
C VAL A 249 -4.81 -7.56 -26.26
N ILE A 250 -4.79 -6.27 -25.91
CA ILE A 250 -5.83 -5.31 -26.35
C ILE A 250 -5.79 -5.14 -27.87
N GLY A 251 -4.60 -5.01 -28.47
CA GLY A 251 -4.43 -4.85 -29.91
C GLY A 251 -4.81 -6.08 -30.74
N HIS A 252 -4.78 -7.29 -30.15
CA HIS A 252 -5.31 -8.50 -30.77
C HIS A 252 -6.84 -8.67 -30.58
N GLN A 253 -7.45 -7.88 -29.70
CA GLN A 253 -8.90 -7.78 -29.52
C GLN A 253 -9.44 -6.52 -30.21
N ALA A 254 -9.25 -6.41 -31.53
CA ALA A 254 -10.11 -5.56 -32.31
C ALA A 254 -11.51 -6.21 -32.31
N PHE A 255 -12.44 -5.60 -31.58
CA PHE A 255 -13.88 -5.89 -31.68
C PHE A 255 -14.38 -5.64 -33.10
#